data_AF-A0A661JC29-F1
#
_entry.id   AF-A0A661JC29-F1
#
_cell.length_a   1.000
_cell.length_b   1.000
_cell.length_c   1.000
_cell.angle_alpha   90.00
_cell.angle_beta   90.00
_cell.angle_gamma   90.00
#
_symmetry.space_group_name_H-M   'P 1'
#
loop_
_entity.id
_entity.type
_entity.pdbx_description
1 polymer ?
#
loop_
_entity_poly.entity_id
_entity_poly.type
_entity_poly.pdbx_seq_one_letter_code
_entity_poly.pdbx_strand_id
1 'polypeptide(L)'
;EKGEELVSLHLMESPKLNQLITGFPVPGSNEVEKVRYAEPHEDVPGRVYINKTQYFEGIEPEVWDFRIGGYQVLHKWLKDRKGRKLSFDDLFHYQKIVVALKETMRLMEEIDELIPTWPIE
;
A
#
# COMPACT_ATOMS: atom_id res chain seq x y z
N GLU A 1 18.83 14.05 -0.55
CA GLU A 1 17.45 14.39 -0.15
C GLU A 1 16.44 13.34 -0.61
N LYS A 2 16.06 13.26 -1.90
CA LYS A 2 15.03 12.27 -2.35
C LYS A 2 15.34 10.80 -2.01
N GLY A 3 16.60 10.38 -2.14
CA GLY A 3 17.02 9.03 -1.76
C GLY A 3 16.92 8.76 -0.25
N GLU A 4 17.17 9.77 0.59
CA GLU A 4 17.01 9.66 2.05
C GLU A 4 15.54 9.55 2.44
N GLU A 5 14.66 10.33 1.79
CA GLU A 5 13.22 10.23 1.96
C GLU A 5 12.71 8.83 1.58
N LEU A 6 13.19 8.30 0.44
CA LEU A 6 12.85 6.94 0.00
C LEU A 6 13.28 5.89 1.03
N VAL A 7 14.50 5.99 1.57
CA VAL A 7 14.98 5.09 2.63
C VAL A 7 14.10 5.19 3.88
N SER A 8 13.77 6.41 4.33
CA SER A 8 12.93 6.63 5.52
C SER A 8 11.51 6.05 5.37
N LEU A 9 10.92 6.13 4.17
CA LEU A 9 9.64 5.47 3.86
C LEU A 9 9.74 3.95 4.00
N HIS A 10 10.80 3.34 3.48
CA HIS A 10 10.98 1.88 3.47
C HIS A 10 11.41 1.29 4.82
N LEU A 11 12.03 2.10 5.69
CA LEU A 11 12.29 1.77 7.09
C LEU A 11 11.07 1.95 7.99
N MET A 12 9.97 2.47 7.46
CA MET A 12 8.75 2.81 8.22
C MET A 12 8.95 3.93 9.26
N GLU A 13 9.91 4.82 9.04
CA GLU A 13 10.28 5.90 9.96
C GLU A 13 9.70 7.26 9.56
N SER A 14 9.32 7.43 8.30
CA SER A 14 8.80 8.71 7.80
C SER A 14 7.51 9.11 8.51
N PRO A 15 7.40 10.38 8.99
CA PRO A 15 6.18 10.86 9.64
C PRO A 15 4.97 10.90 8.69
N LYS A 16 5.20 10.95 7.37
CA LYS A 16 4.15 10.87 6.34
C LYS A 16 3.30 9.62 6.48
N LEU A 17 3.89 8.51 6.94
CA LEU A 17 3.19 7.24 7.11
C LEU A 17 2.08 7.31 8.16
N ASN A 18 2.07 8.31 9.04
CA ASN A 18 1.00 8.49 10.02
C ASN A 18 -0.23 9.22 9.44
N GLN A 19 -0.13 9.78 8.24
CA GLN A 19 -1.25 10.38 7.50
C GLN A 19 -1.87 9.31 6.61
N LEU A 20 -2.74 8.50 7.19
CA LEU A 20 -3.37 7.39 6.46
C LEU A 20 -4.33 7.91 5.38
N ILE A 21 -4.24 7.29 4.20
CA ILE A 21 -5.12 7.55 3.05
C ILE A 21 -6.19 6.46 2.86
N THR A 22 -6.22 5.47 3.75
CA THR A 22 -7.10 4.31 3.67
C THR A 22 -8.00 4.20 4.90
N GLY A 23 -9.14 3.52 4.73
CA GLY A 23 -10.03 3.12 5.81
C GLY A 23 -10.10 1.60 5.98
N PHE A 24 -10.49 1.14 7.16
CA PHE A 24 -10.88 -0.26 7.42
C PHE A 24 -12.20 -0.27 8.22
N PRO A 25 -13.33 0.06 7.56
CA PRO A 25 -14.55 0.49 8.26
C PRO A 25 -15.40 -0.65 8.83
N VAL A 26 -15.20 -1.89 8.38
CA VAL A 26 -16.07 -3.01 8.73
C VAL A 26 -15.47 -3.82 9.90
N PRO A 27 -16.07 -3.79 11.10
CA PRO A 27 -15.64 -4.62 12.21
C PRO A 27 -15.93 -6.10 11.94
N GLY A 28 -15.15 -7.01 12.52
CA GLY A 28 -15.31 -8.44 12.29
C GLY A 28 -14.18 -9.29 12.87
N SER A 29 -13.95 -10.45 12.26
CA SER A 29 -12.95 -11.42 12.71
C SER A 29 -11.51 -10.92 12.53
N ASN A 30 -11.29 -10.03 11.55
CA ASN A 30 -9.99 -9.60 11.04
C ASN A 30 -9.15 -10.78 10.51
N GLU A 31 -9.78 -11.91 10.19
CA GLU A 31 -9.10 -13.07 9.64
C GLU A 31 -8.92 -12.91 8.13
N VAL A 32 -7.70 -13.16 7.66
CA VAL A 32 -7.38 -13.16 6.24
C VAL A 32 -7.77 -14.51 5.63
N GLU A 33 -8.86 -14.53 4.87
CA GLU A 33 -9.36 -15.74 4.21
C GLU A 33 -9.00 -15.75 2.72
N LYS A 34 -9.37 -14.67 2.01
CA LYS A 34 -9.21 -14.54 0.57
C LYS A 34 -8.99 -13.08 0.22
N VAL A 35 -7.78 -12.80 -0.27
CA VAL A 35 -7.42 -11.48 -0.76
C VAL A 35 -8.05 -11.27 -2.13
N ARG A 36 -8.76 -10.16 -2.31
CA ARG A 36 -9.32 -9.76 -3.61
C ARG A 36 -9.39 -8.24 -3.68
N TYR A 37 -8.96 -7.68 -4.80
CA TYR A 37 -9.18 -6.28 -5.09
C TYR A 37 -10.49 -6.08 -5.87
N ALA A 38 -11.18 -5.00 -5.55
CA ALA A 38 -12.26 -4.44 -6.33
C ALA A 38 -11.80 -3.04 -6.76
N GLU A 39 -11.68 -2.83 -8.05
CA GLU A 39 -11.34 -1.53 -8.62
C GLU A 39 -12.39 -0.48 -8.23
N PRO A 40 -11.99 0.80 -8.11
CA PRO A 40 -12.92 1.89 -7.92
C PRO A 40 -13.94 1.96 -9.06
N HIS A 41 -15.16 2.38 -8.74
CA HIS A 41 -16.22 2.60 -9.74
C HIS A 41 -17.19 3.67 -9.26
N GLU A 42 -17.46 4.67 -10.10
CA GLU A 42 -18.28 5.84 -9.73
C GLU A 42 -17.79 6.46 -8.42
N ASP A 43 -18.65 6.54 -7.40
CA ASP A 43 -18.35 7.10 -6.08
C ASP A 43 -17.80 6.06 -5.09
N VAL A 44 -17.50 4.83 -5.55
CA VAL A 44 -16.96 3.75 -4.72
C VAL A 44 -15.43 3.71 -4.84
N PRO A 45 -14.68 3.91 -3.74
CA PRO A 45 -13.22 3.82 -3.78
C PRO A 45 -12.75 2.38 -3.99
N GLY A 46 -11.51 2.22 -4.47
CA GLY A 46 -10.90 0.89 -4.63
C GLY A 46 -10.74 0.18 -3.29
N ARG A 47 -11.04 -1.12 -3.27
CA ARG A 47 -11.13 -1.93 -2.05
C ARG A 47 -10.32 -3.21 -2.13
N VAL A 48 -9.48 -3.46 -1.11
CA VAL A 48 -8.79 -4.75 -0.92
C VAL A 48 -9.50 -5.53 0.19
N TYR A 49 -10.25 -6.54 -0.20
CA TYR A 49 -10.92 -7.47 0.69
C TYR A 49 -9.91 -8.45 1.31
N ILE A 50 -10.01 -8.68 2.62
CA ILE A 50 -9.26 -9.74 3.31
C ILE A 50 -10.11 -11.00 3.52
N ASN A 51 -11.43 -10.85 3.54
CA ASN A 51 -12.42 -11.91 3.61
C ASN A 51 -13.72 -11.45 2.92
N LYS A 52 -14.85 -12.12 3.15
CA LYS A 52 -16.12 -11.81 2.46
C LYS A 52 -16.68 -10.43 2.77
N THR A 53 -16.41 -9.86 3.95
CA THR A 53 -17.07 -8.65 4.45
C THR A 53 -16.11 -7.51 4.74
N GLN A 54 -14.88 -7.82 5.18
CA GLN A 54 -13.92 -6.83 5.63
C GLN A 54 -12.91 -6.49 4.52
N TYR A 55 -12.62 -5.20 4.39
CA TYR A 55 -11.76 -4.65 3.36
C TYR A 55 -11.06 -3.37 3.83
N PHE A 56 -9.90 -3.11 3.23
CA PHE A 56 -9.30 -1.78 3.21
C PHE A 56 -9.88 -1.01 2.03
N GLU A 57 -10.23 0.26 2.21
CA GLU A 57 -10.74 1.15 1.17
C GLU A 57 -9.82 2.35 0.93
N GLY A 58 -9.95 2.98 -0.24
CA GLY A 58 -9.10 4.11 -0.63
C GLY A 58 -7.78 3.67 -1.29
N ILE A 59 -7.73 2.45 -1.83
CA ILE A 59 -6.54 1.92 -2.50
C ILE A 59 -6.70 2.11 -4.01
N GLU A 60 -5.89 3.00 -4.59
CA GLU A 60 -5.82 3.28 -6.02
C GLU A 60 -5.28 2.05 -6.81
N PRO A 61 -5.73 1.84 -8.06
CA PRO A 61 -5.31 0.70 -8.88
C PRO A 61 -3.79 0.60 -9.04
N GLU A 62 -3.12 1.72 -9.26
CA GLU A 62 -1.69 1.80 -9.47
C GLU A 62 -0.91 1.39 -8.20
N VAL A 63 -1.42 1.78 -7.03
CA VAL A 63 -0.86 1.39 -5.73
C VAL A 63 -1.11 -0.10 -5.45
N TRP A 64 -2.27 -0.63 -5.85
CA TRP A 64 -2.55 -2.06 -5.77
C TRP A 64 -1.63 -2.88 -6.65
N ASP A 65 -1.40 -2.44 -7.90
CA ASP A 65 -0.62 -3.14 -8.91
C ASP A 65 0.89 -2.94 -8.77
N PHE A 66 1.33 -2.06 -7.86
CA PHE A 66 2.73 -1.79 -7.60
C PHE A 66 3.51 -3.06 -7.22
N ARG A 67 4.63 -3.28 -7.91
CA ARG A 67 5.47 -4.49 -7.79
C ARG A 67 6.90 -4.14 -7.45
N ILE A 68 7.51 -4.97 -6.59
CA ILE A 68 8.95 -5.01 -6.37
C ILE A 68 9.43 -6.41 -6.74
N GLY A 69 10.24 -6.49 -7.80
CA GLY A 69 10.55 -7.76 -8.46
C GLY A 69 9.28 -8.46 -8.96
N GLY A 70 9.15 -9.76 -8.70
CA GLY A 70 7.97 -10.54 -9.11
C GLY A 70 6.73 -10.37 -8.21
N TYR A 71 6.84 -9.59 -7.12
CA TYR A 71 5.80 -9.54 -6.09
C TYR A 71 5.00 -8.25 -6.15
N GLN A 72 3.68 -8.40 -6.24
CA GLN A 72 2.74 -7.32 -5.97
C GLN A 72 2.64 -7.13 -4.45
N VAL A 73 3.10 -5.98 -3.96
CA VAL A 73 3.49 -5.79 -2.55
C VAL A 73 2.31 -5.97 -1.61
N LEU A 74 1.23 -5.23 -1.85
CA LEU A 74 0.02 -5.26 -1.02
C LEU A 74 -0.63 -6.65 -1.00
N HIS A 75 -0.82 -7.24 -2.17
CA HIS A 75 -1.38 -8.59 -2.28
C HIS A 75 -0.54 -9.63 -1.54
N LYS A 76 0.80 -9.60 -1.71
CA LYS A 76 1.71 -10.54 -1.05
C LYS A 76 1.64 -10.43 0.46
N TRP A 77 1.66 -9.22 1.01
CA TRP A 77 1.66 -9.01 2.46
C TRP A 77 0.46 -9.66 3.15
N LEU A 78 -0.73 -9.53 2.55
CA LEU A 78 -1.95 -10.18 3.05
C LEU A 78 -1.95 -11.68 2.78
N LYS A 79 -1.54 -12.11 1.57
CA LYS A 79 -1.50 -13.53 1.20
C LYS A 79 -0.63 -14.35 2.15
N ASP A 80 0.52 -13.82 2.57
CA ASP A 80 1.44 -14.47 3.50
C ASP A 80 0.87 -14.60 4.93
N ARG A 81 -0.26 -13.93 5.21
CA ARG A 81 -1.01 -13.95 6.48
C ARG A 81 -2.34 -14.70 6.39
N LYS A 82 -2.60 -15.41 5.29
CA LYS A 82 -3.82 -16.22 5.15
C LYS A 82 -3.99 -17.21 6.31
N GLY A 83 -5.19 -17.28 6.87
CA GLY A 83 -5.55 -18.08 8.05
C GLY A 83 -5.12 -17.47 9.39
N ARG A 84 -4.66 -16.21 9.39
CA ARG A 84 -4.29 -15.47 10.61
C ARG A 84 -5.24 -14.30 10.82
N LYS A 85 -5.46 -13.98 12.08
CA LYS A 85 -6.15 -12.75 12.51
C LYS A 85 -5.17 -11.58 12.56
N LEU A 86 -5.50 -10.49 11.88
CA LEU A 86 -4.72 -9.25 11.93
C LEU A 86 -4.99 -8.52 13.25
N SER A 87 -3.91 -8.18 13.96
CA SER A 87 -3.96 -7.29 15.11
C SER A 87 -4.25 -5.84 14.68
N PHE A 88 -4.51 -4.96 15.64
CA PHE A 88 -4.64 -3.53 15.36
C PHE A 88 -3.35 -2.97 14.72
N ASP A 89 -2.19 -3.38 15.23
CA ASP A 89 -0.90 -2.97 14.69
C ASP A 89 -0.68 -3.50 13.26
N ASP A 90 -1.12 -4.72 12.96
CA ASP A 90 -1.09 -5.27 11.59
C ASP A 90 -1.94 -4.44 10.63
N LEU A 91 -3.17 -4.09 11.04
CA LEU A 91 -4.06 -3.27 10.22
C LEU A 91 -3.42 -1.90 9.95
N PHE A 92 -2.95 -1.24 11.01
CA PHE A 92 -2.31 0.07 10.90
C PHE A 92 -1.03 0.00 10.05
N HIS A 93 -0.22 -1.03 10.24
CA HIS A 93 1.00 -1.25 9.47
C HIS A 93 0.71 -1.50 7.99
N TYR A 94 -0.33 -2.26 7.66
CA TYR A 94 -0.75 -2.44 6.26
C TYR A 94 -1.15 -1.11 5.62
N GLN A 95 -1.91 -0.27 6.32
CA GLN A 95 -2.27 1.06 5.84
C GLN A 95 -1.05 1.97 5.63
N LYS A 96 -0.03 1.86 6.51
CA LYS A 96 1.27 2.54 6.32
C LYS A 96 2.00 2.07 5.07
N ILE A 97 1.97 0.77 4.75
CA ILE A 97 2.56 0.26 3.51
C ILE A 97 1.88 0.91 2.31
N VAL A 98 0.54 1.05 2.31
CA VAL A 98 -0.17 1.74 1.22
C VAL A 98 0.36 3.17 1.03
N VAL A 99 0.52 3.92 2.12
CA VAL A 99 1.10 5.28 2.07
C VAL A 99 2.55 5.25 1.55
N ALA A 100 3.38 4.34 2.04
CA ALA A 100 4.77 4.20 1.62
C ALA A 100 4.90 3.95 0.11
N LEU A 101 4.04 3.10 -0.45
CA LEU A 101 4.03 2.80 -1.88
C LEU A 101 3.60 4.02 -2.70
N LYS A 102 2.54 4.72 -2.28
CA LYS A 102 2.09 5.95 -2.95
C LYS A 102 3.18 7.03 -2.95
N GLU A 103 3.83 7.26 -1.81
CA GLU A 103 4.93 8.22 -1.71
C GLU A 103 6.17 7.77 -2.50
N THR A 104 6.42 6.47 -2.58
CA THR A 104 7.50 5.92 -3.41
C THR A 104 7.27 6.22 -4.89
N MET A 105 6.04 6.02 -5.38
CA MET A 105 5.69 6.33 -6.77
C MET A 105 5.88 7.82 -7.08
N ARG A 106 5.39 8.71 -6.20
CA ARG A 106 5.63 10.17 -6.33
C ARG A 106 7.12 10.50 -6.38
N LEU A 107 7.92 9.90 -5.48
CA LEU A 107 9.35 10.15 -5.46
C LEU A 107 10.07 9.63 -6.71
N MET A 108 9.66 8.48 -7.25
CA MET A 108 10.21 7.95 -8.49
C MET A 108 9.95 8.92 -9.65
N GLU A 109 8.72 9.41 -9.81
CA GLU A 109 8.38 10.41 -10.82
C GLU A 109 9.23 11.68 -10.69
N GLU A 110 9.35 12.21 -9.47
CA GLU A 110 10.17 13.40 -9.22
C GLU A 110 11.68 13.17 -9.43
N ILE A 111 12.17 11.94 -9.28
CA ILE A 111 13.56 11.59 -9.59
C ILE A 111 13.76 11.52 -11.11
N ASP A 112 12.82 10.88 -11.81
CA ASP A 112 12.86 10.76 -13.28
C ASP A 112 12.79 12.13 -13.97
N GLU A 113 12.03 13.08 -13.41
CA GLU A 113 12.01 14.48 -13.88
C GLU A 113 13.35 15.21 -13.69
N LEU A 114 14.06 14.93 -12.59
CA LEU A 114 15.35 15.53 -12.29
C LEU A 114 16.51 14.89 -13.07
N ILE A 115 16.38 13.62 -13.42
CA ILE A 115 17.39 12.83 -14.13
C ILE A 115 16.72 12.23 -15.39
N PRO A 116 16.43 13.05 -16.41
CA PRO A 116 15.65 12.60 -17.56
C PRO A 116 16.37 11.58 -18.44
N THR A 117 17.70 11.46 -18.33
CA THR A 117 18.52 10.55 -19.14
C THR A 117 19.63 9.91 -18.33
N TRP A 118 19.94 8.66 -18.67
CA TRP A 118 21.11 7.93 -18.18
C TRP A 118 21.98 7.45 -19.35
N PRO A 119 23.33 7.53 -19.29
CA PRO A 119 24.13 8.03 -18.18
C PRO A 119 23.94 9.53 -17.93
N ILE A 120 24.15 9.95 -16.68
CA ILE A 120 24.20 11.38 -16.34
C ILE A 120 25.44 11.96 -17.02
N GLU A 121 25.25 13.00 -17.84
CA GLU A 121 26.36 13.78 -18.43
C GLU A 121 26.99 14.73 -17.42
#